data_AF-A0A819PIZ7-F1
#
_entry.id   AF-A0A819PIZ7-F1
#
_cell.length_a   1.000
_cell.length_b   1.000
_cell.length_c   1.000
_cell.angle_alpha   90.00
_cell.angle_beta   90.00
_cell.angle_gamma   90.00
#
_symmetry.space_group_name_H-M   'P 1'
#
loop_
_entity.id
_entity.type
_entity.pdbx_description
1 polymer ?
#
loop_
_entity_poly.entity_id
_entity_poly.type
_entity_poly.pdbx_seq_one_letter_code
_entity_poly.pdbx_strand_id
1 'polypeptide(L)'
;MSQLCSINKCTRVSRGLCDCCQQNICLQHLNEHNALLISQLNPLTDDINALGYRLQTFSIQKTNHNGREKLEQWRQDCYKKIDYLFEQKCQELDHTVNEQVSKQREELDRIHLKITELINAQEATRQDIDLLRSTLHQLQENMNEIEQTCFTINTRPLLIDDTFILIKKTPEHELDLSTLSPVDRTIHRPEGSFRSFTGNDRHLLIHQHPNLCLLDREMNVVKQTFWLYGVIQDMCWSSTLDRFIVLGKSNIFLINENTMSVDNVHTITERYWLSCTSSDSVLFTCTNEWGSSIMEFTLFPVIKLIKEWKYPVTCTIDEGIVDVAYNNGNLAVMVCNKSEKSLCIGLRYAKTFDPIWTLFIDTTCVQNIAFRCCSLSCNEWLIVDYETARLLQITKDGKVKKTIKYHSAPYRAILFDLNKIAISTICDLNLHTIQ
;
A
#
# COMPACT_ATOMS: atom_id res chain seq x y z
N MET A 1 -8.44 55.02 56.96
CA MET A 1 -8.94 55.79 55.81
C MET A 1 -9.71 54.84 54.91
N SER A 2 -10.96 55.15 54.58
CA SER A 2 -11.77 54.33 53.67
C SER A 2 -11.29 54.49 52.23
N GLN A 3 -10.92 53.41 51.55
CA GLN A 3 -10.52 53.45 50.14
C GLN A 3 -11.72 53.76 49.25
N LEU A 4 -11.51 54.58 48.21
CA LEU A 4 -12.54 54.89 47.22
C LEU A 4 -12.67 53.75 46.20
N CYS A 5 -13.84 53.64 45.58
CA CYS A 5 -14.07 52.72 44.47
C CYS A 5 -13.11 53.02 43.30
N SER A 6 -12.44 51.99 42.78
CA SER A 6 -11.44 52.10 41.71
C SER A 6 -12.04 52.35 40.32
N ILE A 7 -13.36 52.20 40.16
CA ILE A 7 -14.07 52.50 38.90
C ILE A 7 -14.07 54.02 38.64
N ASN A 8 -13.64 54.41 37.44
CA ASN A 8 -13.49 55.80 37.04
C ASN A 8 -14.81 56.59 37.21
N LYS A 9 -14.74 57.80 37.78
CA LYS A 9 -15.86 58.68 38.14
C LYS A 9 -16.77 58.19 39.29
N CYS A 10 -16.44 57.11 39.99
CA CYS A 10 -17.17 56.71 41.20
C CYS A 10 -16.62 57.38 42.46
N THR A 11 -17.43 58.18 43.15
CA THR A 11 -17.04 58.85 44.41
C THR A 11 -17.40 58.05 45.67
N ARG A 12 -17.94 56.84 45.52
CA ARG A 12 -18.39 56.01 46.65
C ARG A 12 -17.24 55.28 47.31
N VAL A 13 -17.35 55.07 48.62
CA VAL A 13 -16.42 54.25 49.42
C VAL A 13 -16.48 52.79 48.95
N SER A 14 -15.31 52.19 48.74
CA SER A 14 -15.20 50.75 48.48
C SER A 14 -15.72 49.94 49.66
N ARG A 15 -16.44 48.85 49.35
CA ARG A 15 -16.99 47.93 50.35
C ARG A 15 -16.33 46.56 50.31
N GLY A 16 -15.44 46.32 49.37
CA GLY A 16 -14.68 45.07 49.22
C GLY A 16 -13.73 45.11 48.03
N LEU A 17 -12.75 44.20 48.06
CA LEU A 17 -11.87 43.89 46.94
C LEU A 17 -12.56 42.83 46.08
N CYS A 18 -12.63 43.04 44.76
CA CYS A 18 -13.12 42.02 43.85
C CYS A 18 -11.98 41.07 43.47
N ASP A 19 -12.11 39.78 43.81
CA ASP A 19 -11.06 38.80 43.55
C ASP A 19 -10.80 38.55 42.05
N CYS A 20 -11.80 38.79 41.19
CA CYS A 20 -11.69 38.58 39.74
C CYS A 20 -10.78 39.61 39.06
N CYS A 21 -10.86 40.89 39.44
CA CYS A 21 -10.11 41.98 38.81
C CYS A 21 -9.10 42.65 39.74
N GLN A 22 -9.03 42.22 41.02
CA GLN A 22 -8.15 42.76 42.06
C GLN A 22 -8.32 44.27 42.28
N GLN A 23 -9.55 44.77 42.13
CA GLN A 23 -9.90 46.19 42.30
C GLN A 23 -10.80 46.40 43.51
N ASN A 24 -10.67 47.56 44.18
CA ASN A 24 -11.51 47.93 45.31
C ASN A 24 -12.81 48.54 44.78
N ILE A 25 -13.95 47.88 45.01
CA ILE A 25 -15.22 48.24 44.36
C ILE A 25 -16.28 48.58 45.41
N CYS A 26 -17.17 49.54 45.11
CA CYS A 26 -18.33 49.82 45.96
C CYS A 26 -19.45 48.78 45.72
N LEU A 27 -20.39 48.65 46.65
CA LEU A 27 -21.43 47.61 46.58
C LEU A 27 -22.24 47.63 45.26
N GLN A 28 -22.51 48.81 44.69
CA GLN A 28 -23.23 48.92 43.42
C GLN A 28 -22.43 48.31 42.25
N HIS A 29 -21.18 48.73 42.08
CA HIS A 29 -20.34 48.21 41.00
C HIS A 29 -19.97 46.74 41.22
N LEU A 30 -19.94 46.25 42.47
CA LEU A 30 -19.77 44.83 42.76
C LEU A 30 -20.99 44.02 42.27
N ASN A 31 -22.20 44.53 42.50
CA ASN A 31 -23.43 43.93 41.99
C ASN A 31 -23.52 43.98 40.46
N GLU A 32 -23.11 45.09 39.83
CA GLU A 32 -23.02 45.21 38.37
C GLU A 32 -21.99 44.25 37.78
N HIS A 33 -20.83 44.10 38.43
CA HIS A 33 -19.81 43.13 38.04
C HIS A 33 -20.30 41.69 38.17
N ASN A 34 -21.00 41.36 39.27
CA ASN A 34 -21.63 40.05 39.45
C ASN A 34 -22.74 39.80 38.39
N ALA A 35 -23.53 40.82 38.06
CA ALA A 35 -24.54 40.73 37.00
C ALA A 35 -23.88 40.52 35.62
N LEU A 36 -22.75 41.16 35.33
CA LEU A 36 -21.97 40.93 34.12
C LEU A 36 -21.42 39.50 34.07
N LEU A 37 -20.86 38.98 35.15
CA LEU A 37 -20.41 37.59 35.24
C LEU A 37 -21.55 36.59 35.04
N ILE A 38 -22.70 36.83 35.66
CA ILE A 38 -23.91 36.02 35.46
C ILE A 38 -24.39 36.11 34.01
N SER A 39 -24.30 37.28 33.37
CA SER A 39 -24.68 37.44 31.96
C SER A 39 -23.81 36.63 30.99
N GLN A 40 -22.55 36.32 31.37
CA GLN A 40 -21.67 35.45 30.59
C GLN A 40 -22.06 33.96 30.68
N LEU A 41 -22.89 33.57 31.65
CA LEU A 41 -23.40 32.20 31.74
C LEU A 41 -24.40 31.87 30.62
N ASN A 42 -25.09 32.89 30.07
CA ASN A 42 -26.06 32.69 28.99
C ASN A 42 -25.37 32.23 27.69
N PRO A 43 -24.32 32.91 27.17
CA PRO A 43 -23.52 32.40 26.04
C PRO A 43 -22.95 31.01 26.27
N LEU A 44 -22.48 30.69 27.48
CA LEU A 44 -21.98 29.35 27.80
C LEU A 44 -23.08 28.28 27.75
N THR A 45 -24.30 28.64 28.17
CA THR A 45 -25.47 27.77 28.06
C THR A 45 -25.84 27.54 26.60
N ASP A 46 -25.76 28.57 25.76
CA ASP A 46 -25.96 28.47 24.32
C ASP A 46 -24.89 27.58 23.66
N ASP A 47 -23.62 27.72 24.04
CA ASP A 47 -22.52 26.86 23.58
C ASP A 47 -22.73 25.40 24.01
N ILE A 48 -23.16 25.16 25.26
CA ILE A 48 -23.49 23.82 25.75
C ILE A 48 -24.66 23.22 24.96
N ASN A 49 -25.71 24.02 24.71
CA ASN A 49 -26.86 23.58 23.93
C ASN A 49 -26.47 23.28 22.47
N ALA A 50 -25.61 24.09 21.86
CA ALA A 50 -25.08 23.87 20.53
C ALA A 50 -24.23 22.58 20.48
N LEU A 51 -23.37 22.34 21.47
CA LEU A 51 -22.61 21.10 21.60
C LEU A 51 -23.54 19.90 21.83
N GLY A 52 -24.59 20.05 22.65
CA GLY A 52 -25.61 19.03 22.88
C GLY A 52 -26.35 18.65 21.60
N TYR A 53 -26.76 19.64 20.81
CA TYR A 53 -27.38 19.41 19.49
C TYR A 53 -26.42 18.73 18.51
N ARG A 54 -25.14 19.14 18.51
CA ARG A 54 -24.10 18.46 17.72
C ARG A 54 -23.91 17.00 18.12
N LEU A 55 -23.93 16.69 19.42
CA LEU A 55 -23.86 15.31 19.91
C LEU A 55 -25.11 14.51 19.56
N GLN A 56 -26.30 15.10 19.61
CA GLN A 56 -27.54 14.44 19.21
C GLN A 56 -27.58 14.14 17.70
N THR A 57 -27.02 15.03 16.89
CA THR A 57 -26.91 14.84 15.43
C THR A 57 -25.69 14.00 15.02
N PHE A 58 -24.78 13.71 15.95
CA PHE A 58 -23.61 12.87 15.70
C PHE A 58 -24.03 11.41 15.51
N SER A 59 -24.08 10.96 14.27
CA SER A 59 -24.41 9.58 13.94
C SER A 59 -23.17 8.69 14.02
N ILE A 60 -23.06 7.90 15.08
CA ILE A 60 -22.05 6.84 15.23
C ILE A 60 -22.07 5.91 14.01
N GLN A 61 -23.27 5.62 13.48
CA GLN A 61 -23.43 4.78 12.30
C GLN A 61 -22.76 5.39 11.06
N LYS A 62 -22.91 6.71 10.87
CA LYS A 62 -22.26 7.44 9.77
C LYS A 62 -20.75 7.50 9.95
N THR A 63 -20.27 7.77 11.16
CA THR A 63 -18.83 7.79 11.47
C THR A 63 -18.17 6.43 11.24
N ASN A 64 -18.86 5.34 11.58
CA ASN A 64 -18.32 3.98 11.45
C ASN A 64 -18.61 3.34 10.09
N HIS A 65 -19.33 4.00 9.19
CA HIS A 65 -19.76 3.43 7.91
C HIS A 65 -18.55 2.94 7.09
N ASN A 66 -17.57 3.80 6.87
CA ASN A 66 -16.34 3.46 6.13
C ASN A 66 -15.57 2.31 6.78
N GLY A 67 -15.53 2.27 8.12
CA GLY A 67 -14.88 1.17 8.85
C GLY A 67 -15.60 -0.16 8.63
N ARG A 68 -16.94 -0.15 8.65
CA ARG A 68 -17.75 -1.34 8.37
C ARG A 68 -17.62 -1.81 6.93
N GLU A 69 -17.58 -0.90 5.96
CA GLU A 69 -17.33 -1.26 4.55
C GLU A 69 -15.97 -1.92 4.36
N LYS A 70 -14.92 -1.42 5.03
CA LYS A 70 -13.59 -2.05 5.01
C LYS A 70 -13.60 -3.46 5.61
N LEU A 71 -14.31 -3.66 6.73
CA LEU A 71 -14.47 -4.98 7.34
C LEU A 71 -15.25 -5.95 6.44
N GLU A 72 -16.30 -5.46 5.78
CA GLU A 72 -17.08 -6.25 4.83
C GLU A 72 -16.27 -6.65 3.61
N GLN A 73 -15.49 -5.70 3.06
CA GLN A 73 -14.58 -5.96 1.95
C GLN A 73 -13.53 -7.01 2.33
N TRP A 74 -12.90 -6.87 3.50
CA TRP A 74 -11.97 -7.86 4.03
C TRP A 74 -12.60 -9.26 4.13
N ARG A 75 -13.83 -9.34 4.65
CA ARG A 75 -14.59 -10.61 4.74
C ARG A 75 -14.78 -11.25 3.37
N GLN A 76 -15.21 -10.47 2.38
CA GLN A 76 -15.43 -10.97 1.01
C GLN A 76 -14.13 -11.45 0.36
N ASP A 77 -13.03 -10.73 0.55
CA ASP A 77 -11.75 -11.09 -0.03
C ASP A 77 -11.14 -12.34 0.64
N CYS A 78 -11.37 -12.53 1.94
CA CYS A 78 -11.04 -13.79 2.61
C CYS A 78 -11.79 -14.98 1.99
N TYR A 79 -13.09 -14.86 1.75
CA TYR A 79 -13.87 -15.95 1.14
C TYR A 79 -13.36 -16.29 -0.27
N LYS A 80 -13.09 -15.28 -1.11
CA LYS A 80 -12.52 -15.51 -2.45
C LYS A 80 -11.19 -16.27 -2.41
N LYS A 81 -10.33 -15.96 -1.43
CA LYS A 81 -9.04 -16.67 -1.25
C LYS A 81 -9.24 -18.11 -0.82
N ILE A 82 -10.20 -18.37 0.07
CA ILE A 82 -10.55 -19.73 0.51
C ILE A 82 -11.09 -20.54 -0.67
N ASP A 83 -12.05 -19.99 -1.41
CA ASP A 83 -12.68 -20.65 -2.56
C ASP A 83 -11.63 -20.97 -3.64
N TYR A 84 -10.75 -20.02 -3.95
CA TYR A 84 -9.66 -20.24 -4.90
C TYR A 84 -8.71 -21.37 -4.46
N LEU A 85 -8.28 -21.38 -3.19
CA LEU A 85 -7.42 -22.44 -2.67
C LEU A 85 -8.11 -23.81 -2.73
N PHE A 86 -9.40 -23.84 -2.42
CA PHE A 86 -10.22 -25.05 -2.55
C PHE A 86 -10.27 -25.54 -4.00
N GLU A 87 -10.63 -24.68 -4.94
CA GLU A 87 -10.66 -25.02 -6.37
C GLU A 87 -9.30 -25.49 -6.89
N GLN A 88 -8.21 -24.82 -6.51
CA GLN A 88 -6.86 -25.21 -6.89
C GLN A 88 -6.53 -26.63 -6.39
N LYS A 89 -6.90 -26.97 -5.15
CA LYS A 89 -6.66 -28.29 -4.58
C LYS A 89 -7.54 -29.38 -5.21
N CYS A 90 -8.77 -29.05 -5.60
CA CYS A 90 -9.60 -29.94 -6.41
C CYS A 90 -8.94 -30.22 -7.77
N GLN A 91 -8.44 -29.20 -8.45
CA GLN A 91 -7.74 -29.36 -9.73
C GLN A 91 -6.46 -30.19 -9.60
N GLU A 92 -5.71 -30.06 -8.50
CA GLU A 92 -4.51 -30.87 -8.22
C GLU A 92 -4.86 -32.36 -8.04
N LEU A 93 -5.98 -32.66 -7.37
CA LEU A 93 -6.50 -34.02 -7.24
C LEU A 93 -6.92 -34.57 -8.61
N ASP A 94 -7.73 -33.82 -9.36
CA ASP A 94 -8.19 -34.21 -10.70
C ASP A 94 -7.01 -34.48 -11.63
N HIS A 95 -5.99 -33.60 -11.60
CA HIS A 95 -4.79 -33.75 -12.41
C HIS A 95 -4.03 -35.04 -12.06
N THR A 96 -3.83 -35.32 -10.77
CA THR A 96 -3.13 -36.52 -10.30
C THR A 96 -3.81 -37.80 -10.80
N VAL A 97 -5.15 -37.87 -10.71
CA VAL A 97 -5.92 -39.02 -11.21
C VAL A 97 -5.86 -39.09 -12.73
N ASN A 98 -6.02 -37.96 -13.43
CA ASN A 98 -6.00 -37.92 -14.89
C ASN A 98 -4.65 -38.36 -15.47
N GLU A 99 -3.52 -38.00 -14.85
CA GLU A 99 -2.20 -38.45 -15.29
C GLU A 99 -2.05 -39.97 -15.19
N GLN A 100 -2.54 -40.58 -14.11
CA GLN A 100 -2.52 -42.03 -13.94
C GLN A 100 -3.38 -42.73 -14.99
N VAL A 101 -4.61 -42.24 -15.21
CA VAL A 101 -5.53 -42.79 -16.22
C VAL A 101 -4.96 -42.64 -17.64
N SER A 102 -4.33 -41.51 -17.94
CA SER A 102 -3.74 -41.24 -19.26
C SER A 102 -2.60 -42.21 -19.57
N LYS A 103 -1.72 -42.50 -18.61
CA LYS A 103 -0.67 -43.52 -18.75
C LYS A 103 -1.24 -44.91 -19.07
N GLN A 104 -2.33 -45.31 -18.41
CA GLN A 104 -2.96 -46.60 -18.71
C GLN A 104 -3.61 -46.60 -20.11
N ARG A 105 -4.18 -45.48 -20.55
CA ARG A 105 -4.74 -45.35 -21.91
C ARG A 105 -3.65 -45.47 -22.98
N GLU A 106 -2.50 -44.85 -22.80
CA GLU A 106 -1.36 -44.98 -23.72
C GLU A 106 -0.87 -46.43 -23.83
N GLU A 107 -0.76 -47.14 -22.71
CA GLU A 107 -0.38 -48.56 -22.73
C GLU A 107 -1.43 -49.45 -23.41
N LEU A 108 -2.71 -49.16 -23.22
CA LEU A 108 -3.78 -49.85 -23.94
C LEU A 108 -3.68 -49.64 -25.46
N ASP A 109 -3.40 -48.41 -25.90
CA ASP A 109 -3.21 -48.09 -27.32
C ASP A 109 -1.97 -48.82 -27.90
N ARG A 110 -0.89 -48.93 -27.13
CA ARG A 110 0.31 -49.71 -27.53
C ARG A 110 0.00 -51.20 -27.68
N ILE A 111 -0.79 -51.77 -26.77
CA ILE A 111 -1.26 -53.17 -26.87
C ILE A 111 -2.08 -53.34 -28.16
N HIS A 112 -3.03 -52.43 -28.43
CA HIS A 112 -3.84 -52.47 -29.64
C HIS A 112 -3.01 -52.42 -30.92
N LEU A 113 -2.05 -51.49 -31.01
CA LEU A 113 -1.13 -51.38 -32.15
C LEU A 113 -0.36 -52.68 -32.37
N LYS A 114 0.16 -53.29 -31.29
CA LYS A 114 0.92 -54.54 -31.39
C LYS A 114 0.05 -55.70 -31.86
N ILE A 115 -1.19 -55.80 -31.39
CA ILE A 115 -2.15 -56.79 -31.87
C ILE A 115 -2.42 -56.61 -33.37
N THR A 116 -2.66 -55.37 -33.81
CA THR A 116 -2.90 -55.06 -35.22
C THR A 116 -1.69 -55.41 -36.10
N GLU A 117 -0.47 -55.13 -35.65
CA GLU A 117 0.76 -55.52 -36.35
C GLU A 117 0.85 -57.04 -36.55
N LEU A 118 0.64 -57.82 -35.48
CA LEU A 118 0.71 -59.28 -35.53
C LEU A 118 -0.38 -59.88 -36.43
N ILE A 119 -1.60 -59.33 -36.39
CA ILE A 119 -2.69 -59.74 -37.27
C ILE A 119 -2.35 -59.46 -38.74
N ASN A 120 -1.85 -58.26 -39.04
CA ASN A 120 -1.51 -57.85 -40.41
C ASN A 120 -0.33 -58.65 -40.97
N ALA A 121 0.65 -58.99 -40.14
CA ALA A 121 1.78 -59.83 -40.51
C ALA A 121 1.39 -61.31 -40.69
N GLN A 122 0.23 -61.74 -40.17
CA GLN A 122 -0.19 -63.15 -40.08
C GLN A 122 0.83 -64.08 -39.40
N GLU A 123 1.76 -63.49 -38.64
CA GLU A 123 2.83 -64.17 -37.93
C GLU A 123 2.79 -63.73 -36.48
N ALA A 124 2.40 -64.64 -35.58
CA ALA A 124 2.45 -64.43 -34.14
C ALA A 124 3.16 -65.62 -33.50
N THR A 125 4.17 -65.35 -32.69
CA THR A 125 4.82 -66.39 -31.90
C THR A 125 4.09 -66.57 -30.57
N ARG A 126 4.33 -67.71 -29.91
CA ARG A 126 3.81 -67.93 -28.56
C ARG A 126 4.37 -66.92 -27.54
N GLN A 127 5.61 -66.47 -27.74
CA GLN A 127 6.21 -65.42 -26.92
C GLN A 127 5.49 -64.07 -27.08
N ASP A 128 5.05 -63.71 -28.29
CA ASP A 128 4.28 -62.48 -28.52
C ASP A 128 2.95 -62.50 -27.77
N ILE A 129 2.25 -63.64 -27.79
CA ILE A 129 0.98 -63.83 -27.08
C ILE A 129 1.20 -63.79 -25.56
N ASP A 130 2.24 -64.45 -25.06
CA ASP A 130 2.56 -64.48 -23.64
C ASP A 130 2.95 -63.09 -23.12
N LEU A 131 3.71 -62.31 -23.90
CA LEU A 131 4.05 -60.92 -23.59
C LEU A 131 2.79 -60.05 -23.53
N LEU A 132 1.93 -60.09 -24.55
CA LEU A 132 0.67 -59.33 -24.58
C LEU A 132 -0.24 -59.67 -23.40
N ARG A 133 -0.34 -60.96 -23.04
CA ARG A 133 -1.14 -61.42 -21.90
C ARG A 133 -0.57 -60.90 -20.58
N SER A 134 0.76 -60.87 -20.43
CA SER A 134 1.41 -60.29 -19.26
C SER A 134 1.17 -58.79 -19.14
N THR A 135 1.32 -58.03 -20.23
CA THR A 135 1.08 -56.58 -20.23
C THR A 135 -0.39 -56.25 -19.94
N LEU A 136 -1.32 -57.04 -20.47
CA LEU A 136 -2.75 -56.85 -20.22
C LEU A 136 -3.13 -57.14 -18.76
N HIS A 137 -2.52 -58.16 -18.15
CA HIS A 137 -2.69 -58.43 -16.72
C HIS A 137 -2.17 -57.27 -15.87
N GLN A 138 -0.98 -56.75 -16.21
CA GLN A 138 -0.39 -55.63 -15.49
C GLN A 138 -1.20 -54.34 -15.63
N LEU A 139 -1.75 -54.06 -16.82
CA LEU A 139 -2.69 -52.97 -17.06
C LEU A 139 -3.91 -53.09 -16.14
N GLN A 140 -4.47 -54.30 -16.02
CA GLN A 140 -5.65 -54.56 -15.20
C GLN A 140 -5.36 -54.41 -13.70
N GLU A 141 -4.19 -54.83 -13.23
CA GLU A 141 -3.73 -54.57 -11.86
C GLU A 141 -3.59 -53.07 -11.59
N ASN A 142 -2.92 -52.33 -12.48
CA ASN A 142 -2.77 -50.88 -12.34
C ASN A 142 -4.12 -50.16 -12.34
N MET A 143 -5.08 -50.59 -13.17
CA MET A 143 -6.44 -50.02 -13.17
C MET A 143 -7.16 -50.26 -11.85
N ASN A 144 -7.05 -51.48 -11.29
CA ASN A 144 -7.62 -51.78 -9.98
C ASN A 144 -6.98 -50.94 -8.87
N GLU A 145 -5.67 -50.69 -8.94
CA GLU A 145 -4.97 -49.81 -7.99
C GLU A 145 -5.49 -48.36 -8.08
N ILE A 146 -5.71 -47.84 -9.29
CA ILE A 146 -6.28 -46.49 -9.49
C ILE A 146 -7.70 -46.42 -8.91
N GLU A 147 -8.55 -47.40 -9.19
CA GLU A 147 -9.93 -47.44 -8.65
C GLU A 147 -9.98 -47.53 -7.12
N GLN A 148 -8.97 -48.13 -6.50
CA GLN A 148 -8.85 -48.26 -5.05
C GLN A 148 -8.06 -47.12 -4.39
N THR A 149 -7.53 -46.18 -5.17
CA THR A 149 -6.73 -45.07 -4.65
C THR A 149 -7.59 -44.15 -3.80
N CYS A 150 -7.24 -44.03 -2.51
CA CYS A 150 -7.87 -43.10 -1.58
C CYS A 150 -6.92 -41.96 -1.24
N PHE A 151 -7.38 -40.72 -1.42
CA PHE A 151 -6.60 -39.54 -1.03
C PHE A 151 -6.82 -39.20 0.44
N THR A 152 -5.74 -39.09 1.21
CA THR A 152 -5.79 -38.54 2.56
C THR A 152 -5.56 -37.04 2.50
N ILE A 153 -6.60 -36.25 2.75
CA ILE A 153 -6.51 -34.79 2.79
C ILE A 153 -6.32 -34.33 4.22
N ASN A 154 -5.12 -33.85 4.55
CA ASN A 154 -4.82 -33.29 5.85
C ASN A 154 -5.05 -31.77 5.83
N THR A 155 -6.16 -31.32 6.42
CA THR A 155 -6.44 -29.90 6.61
C THR A 155 -6.04 -29.44 8.00
N ARG A 156 -5.61 -28.18 8.12
CA ARG A 156 -5.41 -27.51 9.40
C ARG A 156 -6.52 -26.46 9.58
N PRO A 157 -7.03 -26.27 10.80
CA PRO A 157 -8.02 -25.23 11.05
C PRO A 157 -7.41 -23.86 10.77
N LEU A 158 -8.17 -23.00 10.08
CA LEU A 158 -7.82 -21.60 9.90
C LEU A 158 -8.08 -20.87 11.23
N LEU A 159 -7.01 -20.49 11.93
CA LEU A 159 -7.10 -19.71 13.16
C LEU A 159 -7.13 -18.22 12.80
N ILE A 160 -8.29 -17.59 13.00
CA ILE A 160 -8.46 -16.14 12.91
C ILE A 160 -8.56 -15.63 14.35
N ASP A 161 -7.59 -14.85 14.78
CA ASP A 161 -7.57 -14.22 16.10
C ASP A 161 -7.70 -12.69 16.01
N ASP A 162 -7.78 -12.04 17.17
CA ASP A 162 -7.97 -10.59 17.27
C ASP A 162 -6.78 -9.78 16.75
N THR A 163 -5.64 -10.40 16.44
CA THR A 163 -4.47 -9.70 15.88
C THR A 163 -4.57 -9.46 14.38
N PHE A 164 -5.49 -10.14 13.69
CA PHE A 164 -5.70 -9.97 12.25
C PHE A 164 -6.36 -8.64 11.88
N ILE A 165 -7.18 -8.08 12.78
CA ILE A 165 -7.91 -6.83 12.54
C ILE A 165 -7.54 -5.81 13.61
N LEU A 166 -6.76 -4.80 13.22
CA LEU A 166 -6.40 -3.70 14.10
C LEU A 166 -7.29 -2.49 13.84
N ILE A 167 -8.25 -2.25 14.73
CA ILE A 167 -9.03 -1.01 14.73
C ILE A 167 -8.22 0.06 15.47
N LYS A 168 -7.44 0.85 14.73
CA LYS A 168 -6.74 2.00 15.29
C LYS A 168 -7.58 3.26 15.10
N LYS A 169 -7.73 4.04 16.18
CA LYS A 169 -8.23 5.41 16.09
C LYS A 169 -7.10 6.29 15.59
N THR A 170 -7.05 6.55 14.30
CA THR A 170 -6.23 7.65 13.79
C THR A 170 -6.94 8.94 14.20
N PRO A 171 -6.33 9.80 15.03
CA PRO A 171 -6.91 11.13 15.22
C PRO A 171 -7.04 11.78 13.85
N GLU A 172 -8.19 12.40 13.55
CA GLU A 172 -8.34 13.29 12.40
C GLU A 172 -7.45 14.54 12.50
N HIS A 173 -6.61 14.64 13.54
CA HIS A 173 -5.50 15.58 13.55
C HIS A 173 -4.60 15.23 12.37
N GLU A 174 -4.78 16.02 11.32
CA GLU A 174 -3.83 16.30 10.26
C GLU A 174 -2.40 16.05 10.74
N LEU A 175 -1.74 15.04 10.16
CA LEU A 175 -0.29 14.85 10.29
C LEU A 175 0.36 16.21 10.05
N ASP A 176 1.09 16.75 11.03
CA ASP A 176 1.81 18.01 10.83
C ASP A 176 3.29 17.70 10.67
N LEU A 177 3.77 17.74 9.44
CA LEU A 177 5.19 17.53 9.19
C LEU A 177 6.05 18.72 9.67
N SER A 178 5.46 19.82 10.15
CA SER A 178 6.23 20.92 10.75
C SER A 178 6.93 20.51 12.05
N THR A 179 6.45 19.45 12.71
CA THR A 179 7.04 18.86 13.92
C THR A 179 7.98 17.69 13.61
N LEU A 180 8.39 17.52 12.35
CA LEU A 180 9.31 16.44 11.95
C LEU A 180 10.53 16.44 12.86
N SER A 181 10.67 15.37 13.66
CA SER A 181 11.75 15.27 14.63
C SER A 181 13.11 15.28 13.93
N PRO A 182 14.19 15.61 14.65
CA PRO A 182 15.53 15.20 14.25
C PRO A 182 15.54 13.69 13.92
N VAL A 183 16.47 13.27 13.06
CA VAL A 183 16.59 11.86 12.68
C VAL A 183 16.76 10.99 13.94
N ASP A 184 15.84 10.06 14.16
CA ASP A 184 15.86 9.19 15.34
C ASP A 184 16.88 8.05 15.14
N ARG A 185 16.93 7.49 13.94
CA ARG A 185 17.85 6.42 13.53
C ARG A 185 18.23 6.56 12.07
N THR A 186 19.46 6.18 11.76
CA THR A 186 20.00 6.17 10.39
C THR A 186 20.59 4.81 10.08
N ILE A 187 20.29 4.28 8.90
CA ILE A 187 21.03 3.18 8.29
C ILE A 187 21.90 3.74 7.17
N HIS A 188 23.20 3.59 7.32
CA HIS A 188 24.16 3.85 6.26
C HIS A 188 24.17 2.70 5.26
N ARG A 189 24.04 3.01 3.97
CA ARG A 189 24.07 2.00 2.90
C ARG A 189 25.44 1.97 2.22
N PRO A 190 25.94 0.78 1.87
CA PRO A 190 27.16 0.66 1.11
C PRO A 190 27.00 1.26 -0.29
N GLU A 191 28.11 1.65 -0.91
CA GLU A 191 28.14 2.09 -2.30
C GLU A 191 27.53 1.02 -3.23
N GLY A 192 26.83 1.45 -4.28
CA GLY A 192 26.10 0.56 -5.19
C GLY A 192 24.69 0.18 -4.70
N SER A 193 24.29 0.59 -3.51
CA SER A 193 22.92 0.41 -3.01
C SER A 193 21.90 1.22 -3.82
N PHE A 194 20.69 0.67 -3.98
CA PHE A 194 19.60 1.35 -4.68
C PHE A 194 18.81 2.17 -3.67
N ARG A 195 18.33 3.33 -4.13
CA ARG A 195 17.66 4.31 -3.27
C ARG A 195 16.19 4.01 -3.06
N SER A 196 15.59 3.22 -3.94
CA SER A 196 14.22 2.74 -3.85
C SER A 196 14.06 1.78 -2.68
N PHE A 197 12.97 1.94 -1.95
CA PHE A 197 12.59 1.11 -0.82
C PHE A 197 11.09 1.22 -0.62
N THR A 198 10.54 0.28 0.13
CA THR A 198 9.12 0.27 0.49
C THR A 198 8.93 -0.40 1.84
N GLY A 199 7.70 -0.42 2.33
CA GLY A 199 7.37 -0.99 3.62
C GLY A 199 5.95 -1.51 3.66
N ASN A 200 5.73 -2.38 4.64
CA ASN A 200 4.40 -2.75 5.09
C ASN A 200 4.26 -2.36 6.57
N ASP A 201 3.27 -2.90 7.27
CA ASP A 201 3.03 -2.58 8.68
C ASP A 201 4.11 -3.11 9.64
N ARG A 202 5.00 -4.00 9.19
CA ARG A 202 5.96 -4.72 10.03
C ARG A 202 7.40 -4.43 9.65
N HIS A 203 7.71 -4.42 8.36
CA HIS A 203 9.08 -4.35 7.86
C HIS A 203 9.24 -3.33 6.73
N LEU A 204 10.47 -2.82 6.62
CA LEU A 204 10.95 -2.11 5.43
C LEU A 204 11.78 -3.06 4.57
N LEU A 205 11.53 -3.07 3.26
CA LEU A 205 12.41 -3.72 2.30
C LEU A 205 13.32 -2.68 1.66
N ILE A 206 14.63 -2.86 1.83
CA ILE A 206 15.66 -1.96 1.30
C ILE A 206 16.70 -2.75 0.50
N HIS A 207 17.38 -2.10 -0.44
CA HIS A 207 18.58 -2.66 -1.05
C HIS A 207 19.83 -2.12 -0.35
N GLN A 208 20.63 -3.02 0.21
CA GLN A 208 21.98 -2.76 0.70
C GLN A 208 22.93 -3.63 -0.09
N HIS A 209 23.66 -3.06 -1.05
CA HIS A 209 24.47 -3.84 -1.98
C HIS A 209 25.35 -4.88 -1.25
N PRO A 210 25.30 -6.18 -1.64
CA PRO A 210 24.59 -6.75 -2.79
C PRO A 210 23.21 -7.38 -2.47
N ASN A 211 22.65 -7.11 -1.30
CA ASN A 211 21.47 -7.79 -0.76
C ASN A 211 20.20 -6.92 -0.77
N LEU A 212 19.05 -7.58 -0.89
CA LEU A 212 17.80 -7.08 -0.36
C LEU A 212 17.69 -7.44 1.12
N CYS A 213 17.41 -6.45 1.95
CA CYS A 213 17.33 -6.58 3.41
C CYS A 213 15.93 -6.20 3.89
N LEU A 214 15.36 -7.02 4.78
CA LEU A 214 14.21 -6.64 5.58
C LEU A 214 14.67 -6.04 6.89
N LEU A 215 14.11 -4.89 7.23
CA LEU A 215 14.33 -4.19 8.49
C LEU A 215 13.09 -4.26 9.35
N ASP A 216 13.25 -4.45 10.65
CA ASP A 216 12.15 -4.27 11.62
C ASP A 216 11.85 -2.78 11.90
N ARG A 217 10.92 -2.52 12.83
CA ARG A 217 10.52 -1.17 13.24
C ARG A 217 11.61 -0.40 13.99
N GLU A 218 12.59 -1.13 14.48
CA GLU A 218 13.79 -0.65 15.15
C GLU A 218 14.94 -0.46 14.15
N MET A 219 14.73 -0.64 12.84
CA MET A 219 15.75 -0.48 11.79
C MET A 219 16.88 -1.53 11.87
N ASN A 220 16.64 -2.69 12.49
CA ASN A 220 17.58 -3.81 12.47
C ASN A 220 17.31 -4.71 11.27
N VAL A 221 18.35 -5.21 10.62
CA VAL A 221 18.23 -6.22 9.56
C VAL A 221 17.79 -7.56 10.18
N VAL A 222 16.56 -7.99 9.88
CA VAL A 222 16.02 -9.27 10.36
C VAL A 222 16.27 -10.42 9.39
N LYS A 223 16.26 -10.14 8.09
CA LYS A 223 16.51 -11.11 7.02
C LYS A 223 17.14 -10.42 5.82
N GLN A 224 17.88 -11.18 5.03
CA GLN A 224 18.46 -10.69 3.78
C GLN A 224 18.55 -11.80 2.75
N THR A 225 18.52 -11.43 1.48
CA THR A 225 18.78 -12.31 0.34
C THR A 225 19.62 -11.58 -0.70
N PHE A 226 20.42 -12.32 -1.44
CA PHE A 226 21.29 -11.72 -2.46
C PHE A 226 20.47 -11.27 -3.67
N TRP A 227 20.75 -10.08 -4.20
CA TRP A 227 20.06 -9.53 -5.36
C TRP A 227 20.90 -9.65 -6.64
N LEU A 228 20.55 -10.61 -7.51
CA LEU A 228 21.22 -10.87 -8.79
C LEU A 228 20.53 -10.24 -10.01
N TYR A 229 19.36 -9.64 -9.83
CA TYR A 229 18.45 -9.31 -10.94
C TYR A 229 18.64 -7.91 -11.52
N GLY A 230 19.76 -7.25 -11.20
CA GLY A 230 20.17 -5.98 -11.80
C GLY A 230 19.57 -4.75 -11.12
N VAL A 231 19.24 -3.73 -11.90
CA VAL A 231 18.81 -2.42 -11.37
C VAL A 231 17.39 -2.50 -10.82
N ILE A 232 17.21 -1.95 -9.62
CA ILE A 232 15.89 -1.74 -9.01
C ILE A 232 15.43 -0.33 -9.34
N GLN A 233 14.34 -0.22 -10.10
CA GLN A 233 13.70 1.04 -10.44
C GLN A 233 12.81 1.51 -9.29
N ASP A 234 11.92 0.63 -8.83
CA ASP A 234 11.01 0.95 -7.76
C ASP A 234 10.55 -0.27 -6.95
N MET A 235 9.87 -0.04 -5.83
CA MET A 235 9.28 -1.07 -4.98
C MET A 235 7.94 -0.61 -4.40
N CYS A 236 7.00 -1.55 -4.24
CA CYS A 236 5.79 -1.34 -3.45
C CYS A 236 5.40 -2.60 -2.67
N TRP A 237 4.51 -2.46 -1.68
CA TRP A 237 3.91 -3.59 -0.97
C TRP A 237 2.52 -3.90 -1.53
N SER A 238 2.18 -5.19 -1.64
CA SER A 238 0.84 -5.65 -1.98
C SER A 238 0.24 -6.46 -0.84
N SER A 239 -0.77 -5.89 -0.17
CA SER A 239 -1.54 -6.58 0.87
C SER A 239 -2.35 -7.77 0.30
N THR A 240 -2.76 -7.70 -0.96
CA THR A 240 -3.49 -8.79 -1.64
C THR A 240 -2.63 -10.03 -1.79
N LEU A 241 -1.39 -9.84 -2.25
CA LEU A 241 -0.43 -10.92 -2.45
C LEU A 241 0.30 -11.31 -1.15
N ASP A 242 0.30 -10.42 -0.16
CA ASP A 242 1.17 -10.53 1.03
C ASP A 242 2.65 -10.64 0.61
N ARG A 243 3.06 -9.79 -0.33
CA ARG A 243 4.39 -9.78 -0.95
C ARG A 243 4.86 -8.35 -1.22
N PHE A 244 6.17 -8.15 -1.11
CA PHE A 244 6.79 -6.98 -1.72
C PHE A 244 6.90 -7.19 -3.22
N ILE A 245 6.69 -6.12 -3.99
CA ILE A 245 6.84 -6.09 -5.43
C ILE A 245 8.08 -5.23 -5.72
N VAL A 246 9.06 -5.80 -6.40
CA VAL A 246 10.29 -5.12 -6.82
C VAL A 246 10.25 -4.96 -8.33
N LEU A 247 10.27 -3.71 -8.77
CA LEU A 247 10.28 -3.32 -10.17
C LEU A 247 11.73 -3.22 -10.65
N GLY A 248 12.13 -4.16 -11.48
CA GLY A 248 13.40 -4.11 -12.20
C GLY A 248 13.32 -3.24 -13.45
N LYS A 249 14.39 -3.27 -14.25
CA LYS A 249 14.45 -2.56 -15.54
C LYS A 249 13.33 -2.98 -16.50
N SER A 250 13.13 -4.29 -16.64
CA SER A 250 12.17 -4.93 -17.55
C SER A 250 11.22 -5.91 -16.89
N ASN A 251 11.62 -6.43 -15.72
CA ASN A 251 10.96 -7.53 -15.02
C ASN A 251 10.35 -7.05 -13.71
N ILE A 252 9.34 -7.77 -13.24
CA ILE A 252 8.69 -7.55 -11.94
C ILE A 252 8.94 -8.79 -11.09
N PHE A 253 9.35 -8.58 -9.85
CA PHE A 253 9.66 -9.65 -8.91
C PHE A 253 8.77 -9.56 -7.68
N LEU A 254 8.37 -10.70 -7.14
CA LEU A 254 7.68 -10.83 -5.86
C LEU A 254 8.67 -11.32 -4.82
N ILE A 255 8.71 -10.66 -3.67
CA ILE A 255 9.54 -11.04 -2.54
C ILE A 255 8.64 -11.49 -1.40
N ASN A 256 8.86 -12.71 -0.94
CA ASN A 256 8.18 -13.27 0.22
C ASN A 256 8.84 -12.78 1.51
N GLU A 257 8.09 -12.06 2.34
CA GLU A 257 8.58 -11.51 3.61
C GLU A 257 9.08 -12.62 4.58
N ASN A 258 8.44 -13.79 4.54
CA ASN A 258 8.75 -14.88 5.46
C ASN A 258 9.98 -15.68 5.03
N THR A 259 10.15 -15.94 3.74
CA THR A 259 11.23 -16.79 3.22
C THR A 259 12.37 -16.02 2.57
N MET A 260 12.16 -14.73 2.23
CA MET A 260 13.01 -13.95 1.33
C MET A 260 13.23 -14.60 -0.04
N SER A 261 12.31 -15.47 -0.47
CA SER A 261 12.32 -16.01 -1.83
C SER A 261 11.96 -14.91 -2.84
N VAL A 262 12.59 -14.97 -4.01
CA VAL A 262 12.41 -14.01 -5.11
C VAL A 262 11.80 -14.75 -6.30
N ASP A 263 10.57 -14.40 -6.65
CA ASP A 263 9.83 -15.02 -7.74
C ASP A 263 9.64 -14.01 -8.88
N ASN A 264 9.96 -14.38 -10.12
CA ASN A 264 9.77 -13.52 -11.29
C ASN A 264 8.33 -13.66 -11.83
N VAL A 265 7.67 -12.53 -12.11
CA VAL A 265 6.34 -12.49 -12.72
C VAL A 265 6.46 -12.60 -14.24
N HIS A 266 6.49 -13.83 -14.74
CA HIS A 266 6.63 -14.12 -16.18
C HIS A 266 5.40 -13.77 -17.04
N THR A 267 4.26 -13.46 -16.42
CA THR A 267 3.02 -13.15 -17.15
C THR A 267 2.98 -11.73 -17.70
N ILE A 268 3.90 -10.86 -17.27
CA ILE A 268 3.95 -9.46 -17.71
C ILE A 268 4.97 -9.32 -18.84
N THR A 269 4.55 -8.73 -19.95
CA THR A 269 5.46 -8.41 -21.06
C THR A 269 6.53 -7.42 -20.61
N GLU A 270 7.78 -7.72 -20.95
CA GLU A 270 8.91 -6.84 -20.65
C GLU A 270 8.70 -5.44 -21.23
N ARG A 271 8.75 -4.41 -20.37
CA ARG A 271 8.77 -3.00 -20.75
C ARG A 271 9.74 -2.23 -19.88
N TYR A 272 10.15 -1.06 -20.33
CA TYR A 272 11.02 -0.20 -19.53
C TYR A 272 10.20 0.50 -18.44
N TRP A 273 10.27 -0.02 -17.21
CA TRP A 273 9.45 0.45 -16.09
C TRP A 273 10.14 1.59 -15.32
N LEU A 274 9.35 2.46 -14.67
CA LEU A 274 9.86 3.52 -13.81
C LEU A 274 9.38 3.48 -12.36
N SER A 275 8.07 3.38 -12.15
CA SER A 275 7.44 3.45 -10.82
C SER A 275 6.27 2.49 -10.72
N CYS A 276 5.96 2.06 -9.49
CA CYS A 276 4.84 1.19 -9.21
C CYS A 276 4.17 1.48 -7.87
N THR A 277 2.86 1.23 -7.80
CA THR A 277 2.09 1.27 -6.56
C THR A 277 0.99 0.21 -6.59
N SER A 278 0.59 -0.29 -5.41
CA SER A 278 -0.48 -1.28 -5.28
C SER A 278 -1.71 -0.66 -4.63
N SER A 279 -2.87 -1.09 -5.07
CA SER A 279 -4.13 -1.06 -4.31
C SER A 279 -4.41 -2.43 -3.70
N ASP A 280 -5.61 -2.62 -3.15
CA ASP A 280 -6.06 -3.91 -2.59
C ASP A 280 -6.39 -4.96 -3.67
N SER A 281 -6.38 -4.61 -4.96
CA SER A 281 -6.73 -5.55 -6.04
C SER A 281 -5.95 -5.36 -7.34
N VAL A 282 -5.31 -4.21 -7.52
CA VAL A 282 -4.62 -3.81 -8.75
C VAL A 282 -3.20 -3.31 -8.43
N LEU A 283 -2.23 -3.76 -9.24
CA LEU A 283 -0.90 -3.16 -9.36
C LEU A 283 -0.93 -2.13 -10.49
N PHE A 284 -0.51 -0.91 -10.19
CA PHE A 284 -0.27 0.15 -11.17
C PHE A 284 1.23 0.25 -11.44
N THR A 285 1.63 0.28 -12.71
CA THR A 285 3.01 0.58 -13.12
C THR A 285 3.04 1.67 -14.18
N CYS A 286 4.10 2.47 -14.26
CA CYS A 286 4.31 3.40 -15.36
C CYS A 286 5.59 3.09 -16.15
N THR A 287 5.56 3.43 -17.45
CA THR A 287 6.72 3.28 -18.34
C THR A 287 7.70 4.44 -18.22
N ASN A 288 8.98 4.15 -18.41
CA ASN A 288 10.08 5.12 -18.35
C ASN A 288 10.37 5.70 -19.74
N GLU A 289 9.42 6.45 -20.29
CA GLU A 289 9.52 7.07 -21.61
C GLU A 289 8.68 8.35 -21.67
N TRP A 290 8.96 9.25 -22.62
CA TRP A 290 8.07 10.38 -22.90
C TRP A 290 6.78 9.88 -23.56
N GLY A 291 5.64 10.47 -23.21
CA GLY A 291 4.32 9.90 -23.51
C GLY A 291 4.01 8.66 -22.67
N SER A 292 4.51 8.60 -21.43
CA SER A 292 4.40 7.41 -20.57
C SER A 292 2.98 6.87 -20.46
N SER A 293 2.87 5.54 -20.42
CA SER A 293 1.62 4.84 -20.11
C SER A 293 1.56 4.42 -18.65
N ILE A 294 0.34 4.27 -18.13
CA ILE A 294 0.09 3.57 -16.86
C ILE A 294 -0.60 2.25 -17.17
N MET A 295 -0.09 1.16 -16.64
CA MET A 295 -0.68 -0.16 -16.75
C MET A 295 -1.32 -0.57 -15.45
N GLU A 296 -2.49 -1.20 -15.56
CA GLU A 296 -3.23 -1.81 -14.46
C GLU A 296 -3.18 -3.32 -14.59
N PHE A 297 -2.66 -4.01 -13.58
CA PHE A 297 -2.66 -5.47 -13.51
C PHE A 297 -3.54 -5.94 -12.36
N THR A 298 -4.36 -6.97 -12.54
CA THR A 298 -4.98 -7.65 -11.38
C THR A 298 -3.86 -8.24 -10.54
N LEU A 299 -4.03 -8.28 -9.23
CA LEU A 299 -3.09 -8.98 -8.35
C LEU A 299 -3.49 -10.45 -8.14
N PHE A 300 -4.79 -10.73 -8.07
CA PHE A 300 -5.34 -12.04 -7.73
C PHE A 300 -6.45 -12.44 -8.71
N PRO A 301 -6.62 -13.73 -9.05
CA PRO A 301 -5.79 -14.89 -8.64
C PRO A 301 -4.43 -14.97 -9.33
N VAL A 302 -4.29 -14.32 -10.48
CA VAL A 302 -3.05 -14.27 -11.26
C VAL A 302 -2.78 -12.84 -11.68
N ILE A 303 -1.50 -12.47 -11.74
CA ILE A 303 -1.11 -11.16 -12.22
C ILE A 303 -1.30 -11.09 -13.75
N LYS A 304 -2.26 -10.30 -14.20
CA LYS A 304 -2.58 -10.11 -15.63
C LYS A 304 -2.94 -8.66 -15.92
N LEU A 305 -2.57 -8.19 -17.10
CA LEU A 305 -2.92 -6.86 -17.57
C LEU A 305 -4.44 -6.73 -17.73
N ILE A 306 -5.03 -5.74 -17.08
CA ILE A 306 -6.44 -5.35 -17.21
C ILE A 306 -6.55 -4.26 -18.27
N LYS A 307 -5.72 -3.23 -18.13
CA LYS A 307 -5.87 -1.98 -18.87
C LYS A 307 -4.55 -1.26 -19.02
N GLU A 308 -4.38 -0.59 -20.16
CA GLU A 308 -3.26 0.32 -20.40
C GLU A 308 -3.84 1.71 -20.71
N TRP A 309 -3.53 2.69 -19.86
CA TRP A 309 -3.86 4.09 -20.05
C TRP A 309 -2.74 4.77 -20.82
N LYS A 310 -3.08 5.45 -21.91
CA LYS A 310 -2.14 6.17 -22.79
C LYS A 310 -2.64 7.58 -23.05
N TYR A 311 -1.81 8.39 -23.72
CA TYR A 311 -2.24 9.65 -24.34
C TYR A 311 -3.57 9.48 -25.11
N PRO A 312 -4.54 10.41 -24.98
CA PRO A 312 -4.48 11.69 -24.26
C PRO A 312 -4.87 11.61 -22.77
N VAL A 313 -5.05 10.41 -22.22
CA VAL A 313 -5.57 10.23 -20.87
C VAL A 313 -4.49 10.41 -19.80
N THR A 314 -3.27 9.93 -20.05
CA THR A 314 -2.14 9.99 -19.12
C THR A 314 -1.36 11.31 -19.21
N CYS A 315 -0.49 11.42 -20.21
CA CYS A 315 0.38 12.55 -20.46
C CYS A 315 0.64 12.70 -21.96
N THR A 316 1.01 13.91 -22.39
CA THR A 316 1.36 14.25 -23.77
C THR A 316 2.72 13.66 -24.18
N ILE A 317 3.05 13.74 -25.47
CA ILE A 317 4.32 13.22 -26.00
C ILE A 317 5.57 13.93 -25.45
N ASP A 318 5.42 15.16 -24.94
CA ASP A 318 6.49 15.95 -24.33
C ASP A 318 6.55 15.80 -22.81
N GLU A 319 5.63 15.00 -22.25
CA GLU A 319 5.48 14.75 -20.83
C GLU A 319 5.87 13.32 -20.47
N GLY A 320 6.36 13.12 -19.25
CA GLY A 320 6.73 11.82 -18.72
C GLY A 320 6.19 11.66 -17.31
N ILE A 321 5.65 10.49 -17.00
CA ILE A 321 5.21 10.15 -15.65
C ILE A 321 6.44 9.72 -14.86
N VAL A 322 6.79 10.47 -13.82
CA VAL A 322 8.00 10.21 -13.02
C VAL A 322 7.74 9.37 -11.78
N ASP A 323 6.51 9.40 -11.24
CA ASP A 323 6.11 8.59 -10.09
C ASP A 323 4.58 8.41 -10.01
N VAL A 324 4.16 7.32 -9.38
CA VAL A 324 2.75 7.03 -9.09
C VAL A 324 2.58 6.53 -7.65
N ALA A 325 1.53 7.01 -6.98
CA ALA A 325 1.19 6.55 -5.63
C ALA A 325 -0.32 6.38 -5.47
N TYR A 326 -0.75 5.27 -4.89
CA TYR A 326 -2.15 4.96 -4.63
C TYR A 326 -2.54 5.29 -3.19
N ASN A 327 -3.73 5.85 -3.00
CA ASN A 327 -4.33 6.05 -1.68
C ASN A 327 -5.86 6.07 -1.77
N ASN A 328 -6.53 5.16 -1.05
CA ASN A 328 -7.99 5.14 -0.86
C ASN A 328 -8.80 5.44 -2.13
N GLY A 329 -8.57 4.69 -3.21
CA GLY A 329 -9.31 4.82 -4.47
C GLY A 329 -8.81 5.91 -5.41
N ASN A 330 -7.81 6.70 -5.00
CA ASN A 330 -7.19 7.73 -5.82
C ASN A 330 -5.76 7.36 -6.20
N LEU A 331 -5.33 7.86 -7.35
CA LEU A 331 -3.98 7.69 -7.88
C LEU A 331 -3.37 9.08 -8.07
N ALA A 332 -2.31 9.36 -7.31
CA ALA A 332 -1.46 10.51 -7.56
C ALA A 332 -0.47 10.17 -8.67
N VAL A 333 -0.38 11.04 -9.67
CA VAL A 333 0.48 10.89 -10.84
C VAL A 333 1.35 12.12 -10.95
N MET A 334 2.67 11.94 -10.84
CA MET A 334 3.63 13.02 -11.04
C MET A 334 4.07 13.05 -12.50
N VAL A 335 3.94 14.21 -13.14
CA VAL A 335 4.23 14.40 -14.56
C VAL A 335 5.26 15.51 -14.72
N CYS A 336 6.35 15.21 -15.43
CA CYS A 336 7.30 16.21 -15.86
C CYS A 336 7.07 16.57 -17.33
N ASN A 337 7.28 17.83 -17.69
CA ASN A 337 7.24 18.29 -19.08
C ASN A 337 8.64 18.73 -19.51
N LYS A 338 9.16 18.11 -20.57
CA LYS A 338 10.51 18.40 -21.08
C LYS A 338 10.62 19.79 -21.69
N SER A 339 9.62 20.18 -22.47
CA SER A 339 9.60 21.41 -23.25
C SER A 339 9.44 22.63 -22.35
N GLU A 340 8.53 22.55 -21.37
CA GLU A 340 8.24 23.62 -20.42
C GLU A 340 9.17 23.61 -19.20
N LYS A 341 9.90 22.51 -18.98
CA LYS A 341 10.67 22.25 -17.75
C LYS A 341 9.81 22.33 -16.48
N SER A 342 8.53 22.00 -16.60
CA SER A 342 7.55 22.05 -15.51
C SER A 342 7.38 20.67 -14.87
N LEU A 343 6.95 20.68 -13.61
CA LEU A 343 6.57 19.48 -12.85
C LEU A 343 5.18 19.73 -12.25
N CYS A 344 4.28 18.76 -12.41
CA CYS A 344 3.00 18.78 -11.74
C CYS A 344 2.69 17.44 -11.08
N ILE A 345 1.78 17.47 -10.13
CA ILE A 345 1.15 16.29 -9.56
C ILE A 345 -0.36 16.41 -9.82
N GLY A 346 -0.92 15.36 -10.43
CA GLY A 346 -2.35 15.23 -10.66
C GLY A 346 -2.92 14.14 -9.77
N LEU A 347 -4.02 14.42 -9.07
CA LEU A 347 -4.80 13.41 -8.39
C LEU A 347 -5.95 12.96 -9.28
N ARG A 348 -6.11 11.65 -9.45
CA ARG A 348 -7.12 11.05 -10.31
C ARG A 348 -7.87 9.95 -9.58
N TYR A 349 -9.12 9.70 -9.95
CA TYR A 349 -9.81 8.49 -9.49
C TYR A 349 -9.13 7.26 -10.11
N ALA A 350 -8.71 6.29 -9.31
CA ALA A 350 -7.94 5.16 -9.82
C ALA A 350 -8.73 4.30 -10.83
N LYS A 351 -10.06 4.21 -10.67
CA LYS A 351 -10.94 3.37 -11.51
C LYS A 351 -11.26 3.98 -12.87
N THR A 352 -11.51 5.29 -12.93
CA THR A 352 -11.93 5.98 -14.16
C THR A 352 -10.83 6.83 -14.78
N PHE A 353 -9.78 7.12 -14.00
CA PHE A 353 -8.67 8.02 -14.32
C PHE A 353 -9.08 9.49 -14.52
N ASP A 354 -10.32 9.82 -14.13
CA ASP A 354 -10.83 11.19 -14.18
C ASP A 354 -10.05 12.10 -13.22
N PRO A 355 -9.70 13.33 -13.64
CA PRO A 355 -8.96 14.26 -12.80
C PRO A 355 -9.81 14.77 -11.63
N ILE A 356 -9.17 14.87 -10.46
CA ILE A 356 -9.74 15.48 -9.26
C ILE A 356 -9.13 16.89 -9.11
N TRP A 357 -7.81 16.99 -9.09
CA TRP A 357 -7.08 18.26 -9.08
C TRP A 357 -5.68 18.08 -9.67
N THR A 358 -5.06 19.20 -10.06
CA THR A 358 -3.66 19.28 -10.51
C THR A 358 -2.97 20.42 -9.77
N LEU A 359 -1.77 20.17 -9.29
CA LEU A 359 -0.91 21.16 -8.65
C LEU A 359 0.42 21.25 -9.40
N PHE A 360 0.78 22.45 -9.85
CA PHE A 360 2.10 22.73 -10.40
C PHE A 360 3.09 23.00 -9.27
N ILE A 361 4.25 22.34 -9.34
CA ILE A 361 5.31 22.50 -8.35
C ILE A 361 6.26 23.57 -8.87
N ASP A 362 6.52 24.58 -8.04
CA ASP A 362 7.49 25.64 -8.32
C ASP A 362 8.91 25.08 -8.19
N THR A 363 9.33 24.34 -9.21
CA THR A 363 10.67 23.78 -9.38
C THR A 363 10.95 23.62 -10.87
N THR A 364 12.22 23.71 -11.25
CA THR A 364 12.62 23.47 -12.64
C THR A 364 12.93 21.98 -12.80
N CYS A 365 12.14 21.28 -13.61
CA CYS A 365 12.42 19.88 -13.90
C CYS A 365 13.58 19.78 -14.91
N VAL A 366 14.80 19.60 -14.40
CA VAL A 366 15.95 19.19 -15.21
C VAL A 366 15.92 17.67 -15.34
N GLN A 367 16.25 17.13 -16.54
CA GLN A 367 16.16 15.70 -16.82
C GLN A 367 17.02 14.87 -15.83
N ASN A 368 16.55 13.65 -15.51
CA ASN A 368 17.19 12.64 -14.63
C ASN A 368 17.07 12.83 -13.12
N ILE A 369 16.22 13.73 -12.61
CA ILE A 369 16.11 13.92 -11.17
C ILE A 369 14.88 13.22 -10.57
N ALA A 370 15.09 12.63 -9.39
CA ALA A 370 14.08 11.93 -8.63
C ALA A 370 13.14 12.91 -7.93
N PHE A 371 11.97 13.11 -8.52
CA PHE A 371 10.79 13.51 -7.78
C PHE A 371 10.01 12.25 -7.44
N ARG A 372 9.62 12.12 -6.18
CA ARG A 372 8.83 10.99 -5.70
C ARG A 372 7.66 11.48 -4.87
N CYS A 373 6.55 10.76 -4.90
CA CYS A 373 5.42 10.98 -4.02
C CYS A 373 5.10 9.73 -3.20
N CYS A 374 4.57 9.94 -2.01
CA CYS A 374 3.95 8.89 -1.22
C CYS A 374 2.65 9.38 -0.61
N SER A 375 1.80 8.44 -0.27
CA SER A 375 0.58 8.70 0.48
C SER A 375 0.90 8.96 1.97
N LEU A 376 0.12 9.85 2.57
CA LEU A 376 0.05 10.07 4.01
C LEU A 376 -1.34 9.67 4.52
N SER A 377 -1.52 9.68 5.84
CA SER A 377 -2.84 9.56 6.46
C SER A 377 -3.80 10.67 5.98
N CYS A 378 -5.10 10.42 6.11
CA CYS A 378 -6.16 11.39 5.77
C CYS A 378 -6.17 11.87 4.30
N ASN A 379 -5.71 11.04 3.37
CA ASN A 379 -5.65 11.34 1.92
C ASN A 379 -4.76 12.54 1.57
N GLU A 380 -3.80 12.86 2.43
CA GLU A 380 -2.73 13.80 2.12
C GLU A 380 -1.59 13.11 1.37
N TRP A 381 -0.70 13.91 0.80
CA TRP A 381 0.40 13.45 -0.02
C TRP A 381 1.69 14.14 0.38
N LEU A 382 2.80 13.42 0.25
CA LEU A 382 4.12 13.97 0.44
C LEU A 382 4.88 13.89 -0.88
N ILE A 383 5.43 15.01 -1.33
CA ILE A 383 6.41 15.03 -2.42
C ILE A 383 7.79 15.20 -1.82
N VAL A 384 8.71 14.39 -2.33
CA VAL A 384 10.13 14.46 -2.10
C VAL A 384 10.78 15.16 -3.30
N ASP A 385 11.32 16.35 -3.05
CA ASP A 385 11.97 17.19 -4.05
C ASP A 385 13.49 17.14 -3.82
N TYR A 386 14.15 16.28 -4.60
CA TYR A 386 15.59 16.07 -4.54
C TYR A 386 16.38 17.32 -4.91
N GLU A 387 15.95 18.06 -5.95
CA GLU A 387 16.66 19.22 -6.49
C GLU A 387 16.86 20.32 -5.46
N THR A 388 15.77 20.67 -4.78
CA THR A 388 15.77 21.76 -3.81
C THR A 388 15.93 21.28 -2.38
N ALA A 389 16.20 19.98 -2.20
CA ALA A 389 16.33 19.30 -0.92
C ALA A 389 15.19 19.68 0.04
N ARG A 390 13.94 19.44 -0.38
CA ARG A 390 12.75 19.76 0.43
C ARG A 390 11.68 18.68 0.35
N LEU A 391 10.77 18.74 1.30
CA LEU A 391 9.56 17.95 1.35
C LEU A 391 8.35 18.88 1.21
N LEU A 392 7.36 18.49 0.40
CA LEU A 392 6.13 19.24 0.20
C LEU A 392 4.94 18.40 0.66
N GLN A 393 4.25 18.88 1.68
CA GLN A 393 2.99 18.27 2.12
C GLN A 393 1.83 18.89 1.35
N ILE A 394 1.00 18.04 0.76
CA ILE A 394 -0.14 18.44 -0.06
C ILE A 394 -1.40 17.90 0.59
N THR A 395 -2.39 18.79 0.75
CA THR A 395 -3.70 18.41 1.30
C THR A 395 -4.46 17.52 0.33
N LYS A 396 -5.50 16.84 0.82
CA LYS A 396 -6.44 16.07 -0.01
C LYS A 396 -7.07 16.87 -1.16
N ASP A 397 -7.12 18.20 -1.04
CA ASP A 397 -7.72 19.13 -2.00
C ASP A 397 -6.69 19.77 -2.94
N GLY A 398 -5.44 19.28 -2.96
CA GLY A 398 -4.43 19.71 -3.92
C GLY A 398 -3.74 21.04 -3.58
N LYS A 399 -3.77 21.46 -2.31
CA LYS A 399 -3.07 22.67 -1.86
C LYS A 399 -1.77 22.30 -1.15
N VAL A 400 -0.71 23.07 -1.39
CA VAL A 400 0.51 22.97 -0.59
C VAL A 400 0.18 23.43 0.83
N LYS A 401 0.26 22.49 1.76
CA LYS A 401 0.07 22.72 3.18
C LYS A 401 1.35 23.23 3.84
N LYS A 402 2.47 22.57 3.50
CA LYS A 402 3.77 22.86 4.10
C LYS A 402 4.92 22.54 3.15
N THR A 403 5.99 23.30 3.30
CA THR A 403 7.29 23.06 2.69
C THR A 403 8.33 22.97 3.79
N ILE A 404 9.12 21.90 3.79
CA ILE A 404 10.13 21.62 4.81
C ILE A 404 11.45 21.45 4.10
N LYS A 405 12.44 22.26 4.46
CA LYS A 405 13.81 22.06 3.98
C LYS A 405 14.40 20.83 4.66
N TYR A 406 14.98 19.95 3.87
CA TYR A 406 15.62 18.73 4.35
C TYR A 406 17.14 18.85 4.18
N HIS A 407 17.91 18.33 5.14
CA HIS A 407 19.35 18.63 5.22
C HIS A 407 20.15 18.05 4.05
N SER A 408 19.85 16.80 3.69
CA SER A 408 20.43 16.07 2.56
C SER A 408 19.41 15.96 1.44
N ALA A 409 19.82 15.89 0.17
CA ALA A 409 18.88 15.69 -0.94
C ALA A 409 18.07 14.37 -0.75
N PRO A 410 16.76 14.45 -0.47
CA PRO A 410 15.95 13.27 -0.24
C PRO A 410 15.54 12.66 -1.59
N TYR A 411 15.48 11.33 -1.66
CA TYR A 411 15.18 10.58 -2.88
C TYR A 411 13.78 9.97 -2.86
N ARG A 412 13.40 9.32 -1.76
CA ARG A 412 12.08 8.70 -1.58
C ARG A 412 11.72 8.75 -0.10
N ALA A 413 10.44 8.85 0.20
CA ALA A 413 9.92 8.77 1.55
C ALA A 413 8.73 7.83 1.57
N ILE A 414 8.50 7.16 2.69
CA ILE A 414 7.27 6.43 2.96
C ILE A 414 6.85 6.67 4.40
N LEU A 415 5.54 6.71 4.64
CA LEU A 415 4.99 6.62 5.98
C LEU A 415 5.17 5.17 6.47
N PHE A 416 5.90 4.99 7.57
CA PHE A 416 6.21 3.69 8.15
C PHE A 416 5.63 3.65 9.56
N ASP A 417 4.52 2.93 9.76
CA ASP A 417 3.63 3.07 10.92
C ASP A 417 2.90 4.43 10.97
N LEU A 418 2.08 4.67 11.99
CA LEU A 418 1.17 5.82 12.04
C LEU A 418 1.87 7.18 12.17
N ASN A 419 3.07 7.21 12.74
CA ASN A 419 3.75 8.44 13.11
C ASN A 419 5.26 8.39 12.85
N LYS A 420 5.74 7.47 12.02
CA LYS A 420 7.14 7.51 11.59
C LYS A 420 7.21 7.63 10.09
N ILE A 421 8.22 8.35 9.63
CA ILE A 421 8.52 8.52 8.22
C ILE A 421 9.95 8.10 7.97
N ALA A 422 10.12 7.19 7.03
CA ALA A 422 11.42 6.78 6.54
C ALA A 422 11.73 7.61 5.29
N ILE A 423 12.93 8.17 5.22
CA ILE A 423 13.40 9.03 4.12
C ILE A 423 14.76 8.50 3.64
N SER A 424 14.79 8.05 2.39
CA SER A 424 15.99 7.61 1.70
C SER A 424 16.71 8.81 1.08
N THR A 425 18.02 8.89 1.27
CA THR A 425 18.91 9.92 0.68
C THR A 425 19.88 9.24 -0.30
N ILE A 426 20.98 9.88 -0.66
CA ILE A 426 22.00 9.26 -1.52
C ILE A 426 22.67 8.06 -0.81
N CYS A 427 23.07 8.25 0.45
CA CYS A 427 23.84 7.25 1.20
C CYS A 427 23.02 6.57 2.30
N ASP A 428 21.95 7.22 2.77
CA ASP A 428 21.35 6.88 4.05
C ASP A 428 19.86 6.58 3.93
N LEU A 429 19.33 5.86 4.91
CA LEU A 429 17.92 5.76 5.20
C LEU A 429 17.68 6.30 6.61
N ASN A 430 16.99 7.43 6.70
CA ASN A 430 16.72 8.15 7.93
C ASN A 430 15.29 7.89 8.40
N LEU A 431 15.12 7.55 9.66
CA LEU A 431 13.82 7.40 10.30
C LEU A 431 13.54 8.62 11.18
N HIS A 432 12.36 9.22 11.02
CA HIS A 432 11.88 10.32 11.84
C HIS A 432 10.56 9.95 12.50
N THR A 433 10.30 10.55 13.64
CA THR A 433 9.01 10.50 14.32
C THR A 433 8.28 11.82 14.08
N ILE A 434 6.97 11.72 13.88
CA ILE A 434 6.07 12.84 13.68
C ILE A 434 5.30 12.98 15.00
N GLN A 435 5.38 14.17 15.60
CA GLN A 435 4.79 14.47 16.91
C GLN A 435 3.37 15.01 16.77
#